data_AF-A0A3P9CNK2-F1
#
_entry.id   AF-A0A3P9CNK2-F1
#
_cell.length_a   1.000
_cell.length_b   1.000
_cell.length_c   1.000
_cell.angle_alpha   90.00
_cell.angle_beta   90.00
_cell.angle_gamma   90.00
#
_symmetry.space_group_name_H-M   'P 1'
#
loop_
_entity.id
_entity.type
_entity.pdbx_description
1 polymer ?
#
loop_
_entity_poly.entity_id
_entity_poly.type
_entity_poly.pdbx_seq_one_letter_code
_entity_poly.pdbx_strand_id
1 'polypeptide(L)'
;MLVAEYASGLSLTRLSQLLPHTSMSDSGDKLHIESLSEVYASRVSGSKTNTYLADLKRIAKLSGRDYAEVLSEGMTQIRRSLAELNPETPVVAKPELEDSNPPDSVFPSSLPAPLPSKSPSVASGAEAHGGERHSASIPAADLNPPEVQRYVVEHVVRSGDSSLHAFHRLRAFSGKVPRPIQETDYDIWRSGVELALKDPSISDLQRTRLIRDSLLPPACNMVKHLSLDTPPEVYMKQLDSAYGTVQDGDELYAKFMDTFQDSGEKPSAYLQRLQVVLQHAAKRGGVLEKDIDNRLLNQFCRGCWDNNLISELQLKQKKHNPPQIY
;
A
#
# COMPACT_ATOMS: atom_id res chain seq x y z
N MET A 1 -7.28 -30.30 0.76
CA MET A 1 -5.81 -30.28 0.64
C MET A 1 -5.29 -29.50 1.82
N LEU A 2 -4.59 -30.16 2.75
CA LEU A 2 -3.94 -29.50 3.87
C LEU A 2 -2.51 -29.17 3.42
N VAL A 3 -2.10 -27.90 3.55
CA VAL A 3 -0.74 -27.47 3.23
C VAL A 3 -0.05 -27.14 4.55
N ALA A 4 1.06 -27.83 4.81
CA ALA A 4 1.91 -27.57 5.97
C ALA A 4 3.16 -26.82 5.51
N GLU A 5 3.40 -25.65 6.10
CA GLU A 5 4.61 -24.87 5.87
C GLU A 5 5.64 -25.19 6.95
N TYR A 6 6.89 -25.42 6.53
CA TYR A 6 7.99 -25.71 7.45
C TYR A 6 8.81 -24.45 7.68
N ALA A 7 9.13 -24.17 8.95
CA ALA A 7 9.92 -23.00 9.35
C ALA A 7 11.39 -23.02 8.88
N SER A 8 11.88 -24.14 8.33
CA SER A 8 13.25 -24.29 7.84
C SER A 8 13.35 -25.31 6.71
N GLY A 9 14.14 -25.00 5.67
CA GLY A 9 14.39 -25.89 4.52
C GLY A 9 15.16 -27.16 4.87
N LEU A 10 15.89 -27.19 6.00
CA LEU A 10 16.55 -28.40 6.49
C LEU A 10 15.54 -29.47 6.93
N SER A 11 14.41 -29.05 7.48
CA SER A 11 13.31 -29.95 7.86
C SER A 11 12.68 -30.58 6.62
N LEU A 12 12.53 -29.82 5.54
CA LEU A 12 12.00 -30.30 4.25
C LEU A 12 12.93 -31.35 3.62
N THR A 13 14.25 -31.14 3.70
CA THR A 13 15.26 -32.05 3.11
C THR A 13 15.32 -33.41 3.81
N ARG A 14 15.06 -33.44 5.12
CA ARG A 14 14.94 -34.70 5.87
C ARG A 14 13.64 -35.41 5.58
N LEU A 15 12.54 -34.65 5.45
CA LEU A 15 11.22 -35.22 5.17
C LEU A 15 11.09 -35.72 3.73
N SER A 16 11.75 -35.07 2.76
CA SER A 16 11.71 -35.45 1.35
C SER A 16 12.26 -36.86 1.10
N GLN A 17 13.14 -37.38 1.96
CA GLN A 17 13.62 -38.76 1.89
C GLN A 17 12.56 -39.80 2.29
N LEU A 18 11.51 -39.37 2.99
CA LEU A 18 10.41 -40.21 3.49
C LEU A 18 9.13 -40.03 2.67
N LEU A 19 9.12 -39.13 1.69
CA LEU A 19 7.99 -38.88 0.77
C LEU A 19 8.23 -39.62 -0.56
N PRO A 20 7.18 -40.13 -1.24
CA PRO A 20 5.77 -40.11 -0.85
C PRO A 20 5.48 -41.07 0.31
N HIS A 21 4.71 -40.62 1.30
CA HIS A 21 4.28 -41.47 2.41
C HIS A 21 2.76 -41.53 2.49
N THR A 22 2.25 -42.72 2.80
CA THR A 22 0.84 -42.91 3.06
C THR A 22 0.64 -43.38 4.48
N SER A 23 -0.01 -42.55 5.30
CA SER A 23 -0.36 -42.88 6.68
C SER A 23 -1.84 -43.21 6.79
N MET A 24 -2.17 -44.20 7.61
CA MET A 24 -3.54 -44.53 7.96
C MET A 24 -3.93 -43.72 9.20
N SER A 25 -4.95 -42.88 9.07
CA SER A 25 -5.56 -42.19 10.21
C SER A 25 -6.25 -43.19 11.13
N ASP A 26 -6.32 -42.88 12.42
CA ASP A 26 -7.04 -43.65 13.44
C ASP A 26 -8.57 -43.74 13.14
N SER A 27 -9.06 -42.88 12.25
CA SER A 27 -10.43 -42.90 11.68
C SER A 27 -10.61 -43.84 10.48
N GLY A 28 -9.56 -44.52 10.01
CA GLY A 28 -9.59 -45.37 8.81
C GLY A 28 -9.33 -44.63 7.49
N ASP A 29 -9.12 -43.30 7.53
CA ASP A 29 -8.83 -42.49 6.35
C ASP A 29 -7.36 -42.61 5.91
N LYS A 30 -7.13 -42.82 4.61
CA LYS A 30 -5.79 -42.93 4.02
C LYS A 30 -5.27 -41.53 3.68
N LEU A 31 -4.31 -41.02 4.46
CA LEU A 31 -3.67 -39.73 4.24
C LEU A 31 -2.46 -39.88 3.34
N HIS A 32 -2.54 -39.29 2.15
CA HIS A 32 -1.45 -39.28 1.18
C HIS A 32 -0.64 -37.99 1.32
N ILE A 33 0.65 -38.13 1.63
CA ILE A 33 1.58 -37.02 1.84
C ILE A 33 2.59 -37.03 0.71
N GLU A 34 2.58 -35.96 -0.09
CA GLU A 34 3.50 -35.73 -1.21
C GLU A 34 4.20 -34.39 -1.05
N SER A 35 5.40 -34.28 -1.62
CA SER A 35 6.08 -33.00 -1.71
C SER A 35 5.37 -32.10 -2.71
N LEU A 36 5.04 -30.88 -2.30
CA LEU A 36 4.50 -29.88 -3.21
C LEU A 36 5.44 -29.63 -4.39
N SER A 37 6.77 -29.68 -4.20
CA SER A 37 7.72 -29.48 -5.32
C SER A 37 7.57 -30.54 -6.41
N GLU A 38 7.22 -31.78 -6.05
CA GLU A 38 7.05 -32.90 -6.98
C GLU A 38 5.67 -32.87 -7.65
N VAL A 39 4.65 -32.46 -6.91
CA VAL A 39 3.30 -32.18 -7.45
C VAL A 39 3.33 -30.99 -8.41
N TYR A 40 4.11 -29.95 -8.12
CA TYR A 40 4.31 -28.82 -9.03
C TYR A 40 5.22 -29.22 -10.20
N ALA A 41 6.32 -29.95 -10.00
CA ALA A 41 7.17 -30.39 -11.11
C ALA A 41 6.39 -31.26 -12.12
N SER A 42 5.58 -32.20 -11.63
CA SER A 42 4.73 -33.05 -12.48
C SER A 42 3.64 -32.27 -13.23
N ARG A 43 3.09 -31.20 -12.63
CA ARG A 43 2.03 -30.38 -13.24
C ARG A 43 2.55 -29.20 -14.08
N VAL A 44 3.74 -28.69 -13.79
CA VAL A 44 4.37 -27.50 -14.41
C VAL A 44 5.28 -27.87 -15.57
N SER A 45 5.88 -29.07 -15.59
CA SER A 45 6.87 -29.42 -16.63
C SER A 45 6.28 -29.60 -18.04
N GLY A 46 4.95 -29.74 -18.18
CA GLY A 46 4.33 -30.14 -19.45
C GLY A 46 3.48 -29.08 -20.12
N SER A 47 2.55 -28.43 -19.42
CA SER A 47 1.43 -27.77 -20.12
C SER A 47 1.77 -26.37 -20.64
N LYS A 48 2.11 -25.43 -19.75
CA LYS A 48 2.28 -24.01 -20.12
C LYS A 48 3.53 -23.76 -20.96
N THR A 49 4.64 -24.45 -20.64
CA THR A 49 5.88 -24.35 -21.41
C THR A 49 5.70 -24.86 -22.84
N ASN A 50 4.96 -25.96 -23.04
CA ASN A 50 4.66 -26.44 -24.40
C ASN A 50 3.77 -25.47 -25.17
N THR A 51 2.76 -24.85 -24.52
CA THR A 51 1.95 -23.81 -25.16
C THR A 51 2.81 -22.63 -25.59
N TYR A 52 3.69 -22.14 -24.72
CA TYR A 52 4.61 -21.05 -25.04
C TYR A 52 5.56 -21.40 -26.20
N LEU A 53 6.17 -22.58 -26.19
CA LEU A 53 7.05 -23.04 -27.28
C LEU A 53 6.28 -23.21 -28.61
N ALA A 54 5.04 -23.69 -28.55
CA ALA A 54 4.18 -23.79 -29.73
C ALA A 54 3.83 -22.41 -30.30
N ASP A 55 3.62 -21.42 -29.44
CA ASP A 55 3.36 -20.04 -29.83
C ASP A 55 4.60 -19.39 -30.46
N LEU A 56 5.79 -19.59 -29.90
CA LEU A 56 7.05 -19.13 -30.52
C LEU A 56 7.25 -19.75 -31.91
N LYS A 57 6.93 -21.04 -32.07
CA LYS A 57 7.00 -21.70 -33.38
C LYS A 57 5.97 -21.13 -34.37
N ARG A 58 4.79 -20.72 -33.90
CA ARG A 58 3.78 -20.03 -34.71
C ARG A 58 4.27 -18.65 -35.13
N ILE A 59 4.88 -17.90 -34.21
CA ILE A 59 5.45 -16.57 -34.47
C ILE A 59 6.56 -16.66 -35.51
N ALA A 60 7.48 -17.63 -35.39
CA ALA A 60 8.52 -17.86 -36.39
C ALA A 60 7.94 -18.10 -37.79
N LYS A 61 6.90 -18.95 -37.89
CA LYS A 61 6.20 -19.21 -39.17
C LYS A 61 5.52 -17.96 -39.75
N LEU A 62 4.84 -17.15 -38.93
CA LEU A 62 4.13 -15.97 -39.38
C LEU A 62 5.05 -14.79 -39.71
N SER A 63 6.19 -14.70 -39.02
CA SER A 63 7.18 -13.63 -39.24
C SER A 63 8.22 -13.96 -40.32
N GLY A 64 8.24 -15.20 -40.81
CA GLY A 64 9.27 -15.67 -41.76
C GLY A 64 10.68 -15.76 -41.16
N ARG A 65 10.81 -15.65 -39.84
CA ARG A 65 12.08 -15.70 -39.11
C ARG A 65 12.40 -17.14 -38.71
N ASP A 66 13.70 -17.43 -38.58
CA ASP A 66 14.11 -18.74 -38.09
C ASP A 66 13.66 -18.94 -36.63
N TYR A 67 13.21 -20.14 -36.31
CA TYR A 67 12.71 -20.45 -34.97
C TYR A 67 13.80 -20.31 -33.91
N ALA A 68 15.06 -20.62 -34.23
CA ALA A 68 16.16 -20.48 -33.28
C ALA A 68 16.41 -19.01 -32.92
N GLU A 69 16.26 -18.08 -33.88
CA GLU A 69 16.36 -16.64 -33.61
C GLU A 69 15.25 -16.17 -32.66
N VAL A 70 14.00 -16.53 -32.95
CA VAL A 70 12.83 -16.14 -32.14
C VAL A 70 12.94 -16.73 -30.72
N LEU A 71 13.41 -17.98 -30.60
CA LEU A 71 13.65 -18.61 -29.31
C LEU A 71 14.81 -17.93 -28.55
N SER A 72 15.90 -17.59 -29.24
CA SER A 72 17.05 -16.90 -28.61
C SER A 72 16.68 -15.52 -28.07
N GLU A 73 15.81 -14.79 -28.78
CA GLU A 73 15.24 -13.53 -28.32
C GLU A 73 14.38 -13.73 -27.06
N GLY A 74 13.49 -14.73 -27.07
CA GLY A 74 12.70 -15.08 -25.89
C GLY A 74 13.57 -15.45 -24.67
N MET A 75 14.65 -16.22 -24.88
CA MET A 75 15.60 -16.56 -23.82
C MET A 75 16.38 -15.33 -23.31
N THR A 76 16.66 -14.37 -24.18
CA THR A 76 17.32 -13.10 -23.80
C THR A 76 16.40 -12.23 -22.95
N GLN A 77 15.10 -12.19 -23.28
CA GLN A 77 14.10 -11.51 -22.45
C GLN A 77 13.96 -12.17 -21.08
N ILE A 78 13.91 -13.50 -21.01
CA ILE A 78 13.87 -14.24 -19.75
C ILE A 78 15.09 -13.91 -18.89
N ARG A 79 16.30 -13.87 -19.49
CA ARG A 79 17.53 -13.47 -18.78
C ARG A 79 17.47 -12.04 -18.24
N ARG A 80 16.91 -11.10 -19.00
CA ARG A 80 16.72 -9.71 -18.56
C ARG A 80 15.77 -9.63 -17.36
N SER A 81 14.63 -10.31 -17.42
CA SER A 81 13.69 -10.38 -16.31
C SER A 81 14.30 -11.06 -15.07
N LEU A 82 15.16 -12.05 -15.25
CA LEU A 82 15.91 -12.68 -14.15
C LEU A 82 16.92 -11.72 -13.51
N ALA A 83 17.60 -10.90 -14.31
CA ALA A 83 18.52 -9.88 -13.81
C ALA A 83 17.80 -8.75 -13.05
N GLU A 84 16.57 -8.39 -13.46
CA GLU A 84 15.74 -7.40 -12.77
C GLU A 84 15.21 -7.89 -11.42
N LEU A 85 15.04 -9.21 -11.25
CA LEU A 85 14.57 -9.83 -10.02
C LEU A 85 15.69 -10.09 -8.99
N ASN A 86 16.95 -9.99 -9.39
CA ASN A 86 18.09 -10.24 -8.51
C ASN A 86 19.19 -9.17 -8.73
N PRO A 87 19.11 -8.01 -8.07
CA PRO A 87 20.15 -6.99 -8.13
C PRO A 87 21.35 -7.43 -7.27
N GLU A 88 22.10 -8.43 -7.72
CA GLU A 88 23.43 -8.71 -7.16
C GLU A 88 24.47 -7.83 -7.86
N THR A 89 25.12 -7.01 -7.03
CA THR A 89 26.30 -6.19 -7.29
C THR A 89 27.36 -6.89 -8.14
N PRO A 90 27.94 -6.22 -9.16
CA PRO A 90 28.99 -6.80 -9.97
C PRO A 90 30.28 -6.93 -9.15
N VAL A 91 30.71 -8.18 -8.93
CA VAL A 91 32.09 -8.50 -8.58
C VAL A 91 32.96 -8.11 -9.78
N VAL A 92 33.75 -7.05 -9.60
CA VAL A 92 34.78 -6.63 -10.55
C VAL A 92 35.87 -7.72 -10.55
N ALA A 93 35.89 -8.53 -11.60
CA ALA A 93 37.06 -9.33 -11.95
C ALA A 93 38.14 -8.38 -12.50
N LYS A 94 39.28 -8.30 -11.82
CA LYS A 94 40.51 -7.64 -12.31
C LYS A 94 41.51 -8.75 -12.64
N PRO A 95 42.19 -8.71 -13.81
CA PRO A 95 43.04 -9.80 -14.25
C PRO A 95 44.38 -9.82 -13.50
N GLU A 96 44.85 -11.04 -13.23
CA GLU A 96 46.21 -11.35 -12.76
C GLU A 96 47.26 -10.99 -13.81
N LEU A 97 48.38 -10.39 -13.35
CA LEU A 97 49.73 -10.68 -13.83
C LEU A 97 50.73 -10.53 -12.66
N GLU A 98 51.66 -11.48 -12.64
CA GLU A 98 52.68 -11.83 -11.65
C GLU A 98 53.78 -10.76 -11.48
N ASP A 99 54.40 -10.66 -10.29
CA ASP A 99 55.81 -11.08 -10.06
C ASP A 99 56.43 -10.53 -8.73
N SER A 100 57.08 -11.45 -7.99
CA SER A 100 58.28 -11.33 -7.12
C SER A 100 58.38 -10.47 -5.82
N ASN A 101 58.41 -11.24 -4.70
CA ASN A 101 59.26 -11.18 -3.49
C ASN A 101 59.12 -10.11 -2.35
N PRO A 102 59.22 -10.54 -1.05
CA PRO A 102 59.29 -9.69 0.17
C PRO A 102 60.72 -9.71 0.78
N PRO A 103 61.00 -9.30 2.05
CA PRO A 103 60.28 -8.45 3.03
C PRO A 103 61.12 -7.24 3.50
N ASP A 104 60.55 -6.26 4.21
CA ASP A 104 61.23 -5.73 5.40
C ASP A 104 60.33 -4.94 6.36
N SER A 105 60.65 -5.11 7.64
CA SER A 105 59.91 -4.69 8.82
C SER A 105 60.18 -3.24 9.20
N VAL A 106 59.16 -2.42 9.50
CA VAL A 106 59.21 -1.43 10.61
C VAL A 106 57.78 -1.09 11.07
N PHE A 107 57.43 -1.49 12.29
CA PHE A 107 56.45 -0.80 13.16
C PHE A 107 57.23 0.24 13.97
N PRO A 108 56.64 1.40 14.37
CA PRO A 108 55.91 1.37 15.62
C PRO A 108 54.66 2.27 15.75
N SER A 109 53.78 1.77 16.61
CA SER A 109 52.74 2.38 17.45
C SER A 109 52.80 3.88 17.72
N SER A 110 51.65 4.55 17.73
CA SER A 110 50.94 4.93 18.98
C SER A 110 49.82 5.98 18.75
N LEU A 111 48.63 5.66 19.25
CA LEU A 111 47.61 6.55 19.82
C LEU A 111 47.55 6.15 21.31
N PRO A 112 47.22 7.04 22.30
CA PRO A 112 45.84 7.52 22.42
C PRO A 112 45.58 8.86 23.17
N ALA A 113 44.32 9.29 23.05
CA ALA A 113 43.44 9.89 24.09
C ALA A 113 43.31 11.43 24.26
N PRO A 114 42.14 11.91 24.75
CA PRO A 114 41.59 13.26 24.51
C PRO A 114 41.26 14.07 25.81
N LEU A 115 40.59 15.23 25.61
CA LEU A 115 39.94 16.18 26.56
C LEU A 115 40.81 17.39 27.00
N PRO A 116 40.26 18.52 27.53
CA PRO A 116 38.88 18.78 27.99
C PRO A 116 38.26 20.16 27.61
N SER A 117 37.00 20.31 28.07
CA SER A 117 36.12 21.47 28.14
C SER A 117 36.57 22.59 29.11
N LYS A 118 36.19 23.86 28.81
CA LYS A 118 35.56 24.83 29.74
C LYS A 118 35.38 26.22 29.13
N SER A 119 34.21 26.81 29.39
CA SER A 119 33.78 28.18 29.13
C SER A 119 34.56 29.22 29.96
N PRO A 120 34.61 30.49 29.54
CA PRO A 120 35.03 31.59 30.40
C PRO A 120 33.87 32.53 30.77
N SER A 121 33.85 32.95 32.04
CA SER A 121 33.16 34.14 32.55
C SER A 121 34.23 35.13 33.02
N VAL A 122 34.12 36.42 32.66
CA VAL A 122 34.82 37.53 33.35
C VAL A 122 33.93 38.79 33.36
N ALA A 123 33.93 39.47 34.52
CA ALA A 123 33.26 40.70 34.96
C ALA A 123 33.76 41.98 34.23
N SER A 124 33.37 43.24 34.44
CA SER A 124 32.43 44.00 35.29
C SER A 124 32.43 45.45 34.74
N GLY A 125 31.37 46.24 34.95
CA GLY A 125 31.37 47.70 34.69
C GLY A 125 30.01 48.33 35.04
N ALA A 126 30.01 49.27 35.99
CA ALA A 126 28.86 49.71 36.79
C ALA A 126 28.19 51.03 36.30
N GLU A 127 26.99 51.28 36.85
CA GLU A 127 26.31 52.56 37.19
C GLU A 127 24.83 52.60 36.73
N ALA A 128 23.85 53.24 37.38
CA ALA A 128 23.32 53.21 38.76
C ALA A 128 22.05 54.10 38.76
N HIS A 129 20.92 53.61 39.29
CA HIS A 129 19.71 54.28 39.87
C HIS A 129 18.47 53.42 39.56
N GLY A 130 17.54 53.07 40.45
CA GLY A 130 17.28 53.34 41.86
C GLY A 130 15.81 52.94 42.13
N GLY A 131 15.52 52.20 43.20
CA GLY A 131 14.15 51.81 43.59
C GLY A 131 14.12 50.63 44.58
N GLU A 132 13.76 50.91 45.82
CA GLU A 132 13.98 50.09 47.02
C GLU A 132 12.93 49.00 47.31
N ARG A 133 13.44 47.85 47.83
CA ARG A 133 13.01 46.98 48.97
C ARG A 133 11.56 46.45 49.01
N HIS A 134 11.23 45.21 49.37
CA HIS A 134 11.73 44.34 50.46
C HIS A 134 11.49 42.85 50.09
N SER A 135 12.49 41.98 50.24
CA SER A 135 12.32 40.52 50.20
C SER A 135 12.70 39.94 51.57
N ALA A 136 11.71 39.47 52.33
CA ALA A 136 11.94 38.67 53.52
C ALA A 136 12.29 37.23 53.10
N SER A 137 13.47 36.77 53.52
CA SER A 137 13.92 35.39 53.34
C SER A 137 13.30 34.50 54.42
N ILE A 138 12.54 33.48 54.01
CA ILE A 138 12.10 32.38 54.90
C ILE A 138 13.03 31.18 54.63
N PRO A 139 13.62 30.55 55.66
CA PRO A 139 14.56 29.45 55.49
C PRO A 139 13.86 28.15 55.00
N ALA A 140 14.60 27.36 54.22
CA ALA A 140 14.13 26.20 53.46
C ALA A 140 13.74 24.95 54.29
N ALA A 141 13.46 25.09 55.58
CA ALA A 141 13.10 23.97 56.46
C ALA A 141 11.59 23.83 56.74
N ASP A 142 10.75 24.77 56.29
CA ASP A 142 9.31 24.80 56.62
C ASP A 142 8.35 24.43 55.46
N LEU A 143 8.84 23.97 54.31
CA LEU A 143 7.98 23.68 53.14
C LEU A 143 7.49 22.22 53.03
N ASN A 144 7.68 21.39 54.06
CA ASN A 144 7.20 20.01 53.98
C ASN A 144 6.67 19.44 55.29
N PRO A 145 5.42 19.77 55.69
CA PRO A 145 4.61 18.89 56.51
C PRO A 145 3.91 17.83 55.61
N PRO A 146 4.04 16.53 55.91
CA PRO A 146 3.53 15.46 55.07
C PRO A 146 2.06 15.18 55.35
N GLU A 147 1.12 16.10 55.04
CA GLU A 147 -0.31 15.74 54.99
C GLU A 147 -1.26 16.75 54.32
N VAL A 148 -0.87 17.40 53.22
CA VAL A 148 -1.83 18.15 52.38
C VAL A 148 -1.60 17.82 50.92
N GLN A 149 -2.39 16.88 50.39
CA GLN A 149 -2.52 16.64 48.96
C GLN A 149 -3.00 17.93 48.27
N ARG A 150 -2.06 18.64 47.65
CA ARG A 150 -2.39 19.78 46.79
C ARG A 150 -3.09 19.24 45.55
N TYR A 151 -4.41 19.28 45.53
CA TYR A 151 -5.18 19.07 44.31
C TYR A 151 -4.89 20.24 43.36
N VAL A 152 -4.03 20.01 42.37
CA VAL A 152 -3.95 20.87 41.19
C VAL A 152 -5.19 20.52 40.35
N VAL A 153 -6.23 21.34 40.47
CA VAL A 153 -7.36 21.26 39.53
C VAL A 153 -6.87 21.88 38.23
N GLU A 154 -6.43 21.03 37.31
CA GLU A 154 -6.23 21.40 35.93
C GLU A 154 -7.61 21.75 35.35
N HIS A 155 -7.92 23.05 35.24
CA HIS A 155 -9.08 23.51 34.49
C HIS A 155 -8.85 23.19 33.01
N VAL A 156 -9.21 21.98 32.59
CA VAL A 156 -9.40 21.69 31.18
C VAL A 156 -10.64 22.45 30.73
N VAL A 157 -10.44 23.66 30.21
CA VAL A 157 -11.46 24.29 29.36
C VAL A 157 -11.61 23.36 28.16
N ARG A 158 -12.60 22.47 28.23
CA ARG A 158 -13.09 21.72 27.08
C ARG A 158 -13.70 22.75 26.12
N SER A 159 -12.89 23.34 25.26
CA SER A 159 -13.40 23.92 24.02
C SER A 159 -14.06 22.77 23.27
N GLY A 160 -15.39 22.78 23.21
CA GLY A 160 -16.20 21.78 22.50
C GLY A 160 -15.85 21.64 21.01
N ASP A 161 -15.12 22.61 20.45
CA ASP A 161 -14.63 22.62 19.08
C ASP A 161 -13.44 21.65 18.84
N SER A 162 -12.58 21.42 19.84
CA SER A 162 -11.37 20.61 19.64
C SER A 162 -11.67 19.13 19.40
N SER A 163 -12.81 18.63 19.91
CA SER A 163 -13.22 17.24 19.68
C SER A 163 -13.79 17.06 18.27
N LEU A 164 -14.48 18.05 17.71
CA LEU A 164 -14.99 17.99 16.33
C LEU A 164 -13.84 18.03 15.32
N HIS A 165 -12.80 18.82 15.58
CA HIS A 165 -11.61 18.88 14.71
C HIS A 165 -10.84 17.55 14.59
N ALA A 166 -10.93 16.67 15.59
CA ALA A 166 -10.22 15.38 15.55
C ALA A 166 -10.91 14.34 14.65
N PHE A 167 -12.24 14.35 14.56
CA PHE A 167 -12.99 13.34 13.81
C PHE A 167 -13.00 13.58 12.29
N HIS A 168 -12.72 14.80 11.85
CA HIS A 168 -12.85 15.20 10.44
C HIS A 168 -11.53 15.47 9.75
N ARG A 169 -10.39 15.28 10.42
CA ARG A 169 -9.08 15.61 9.86
C ARG A 169 -8.78 14.75 8.62
N LEU A 170 -8.77 15.40 7.46
CA LEU A 170 -8.35 14.78 6.20
C LEU A 170 -6.85 14.46 6.22
N ARG A 171 -6.47 13.38 5.53
CA ARG A 171 -5.05 13.11 5.25
C ARG A 171 -4.50 14.14 4.26
N ALA A 172 -3.18 14.32 4.29
CA ALA A 172 -2.53 15.28 3.42
C ALA A 172 -2.51 14.81 1.96
N PHE A 173 -2.69 15.75 1.03
CA PHE A 173 -2.64 15.51 -0.42
C PHE A 173 -1.88 16.63 -1.13
N SER A 174 -0.80 16.28 -1.85
CA SER A 174 -0.05 17.21 -2.71
C SER A 174 -0.32 17.06 -4.20
N GLY A 175 -0.79 15.90 -4.65
CA GLY A 175 -0.89 15.57 -6.08
C GLY A 175 0.44 15.30 -6.79
N LYS A 176 1.53 15.06 -6.04
CA LYS A 176 2.84 14.68 -6.62
C LYS A 176 2.86 13.25 -7.16
N VAL A 177 3.60 13.05 -8.25
CA VAL A 177 3.92 11.73 -8.83
C VAL A 177 5.44 11.59 -8.93
N PRO A 178 6.06 10.55 -8.35
CA PRO A 178 5.44 9.48 -7.55
C PRO A 178 4.91 9.98 -6.19
N ARG A 179 3.89 9.29 -5.65
CA ARG A 179 3.18 9.67 -4.43
C ARG A 179 4.09 9.56 -3.18
N PRO A 180 4.21 10.59 -2.34
CA PRO A 180 4.90 10.50 -1.05
C PRO A 180 4.23 9.50 -0.09
N ILE A 181 5.03 8.78 0.71
CA ILE A 181 4.57 7.67 1.57
C ILE A 181 3.50 8.09 2.59
N GLN A 182 3.60 9.33 3.11
CA GLN A 182 2.70 9.84 4.15
C GLN A 182 1.43 10.51 3.60
N GLU A 183 1.27 10.53 2.28
CA GLU A 183 0.17 11.20 1.59
C GLU A 183 -0.78 10.21 0.92
N THR A 184 -2.04 10.62 0.74
CA THR A 184 -3.05 9.85 -0.01
C THR A 184 -3.02 10.20 -1.49
N ASP A 185 -3.56 9.32 -2.34
CA ASP A 185 -3.92 9.72 -3.71
C ASP A 185 -5.18 10.59 -3.71
N TYR A 186 -5.50 11.13 -4.89
CA TYR A 186 -6.62 12.04 -5.07
C TYR A 186 -7.96 11.37 -4.78
N ASP A 187 -8.17 10.12 -5.23
CA ASP A 187 -9.44 9.42 -5.06
C ASP A 187 -9.74 9.13 -3.58
N ILE A 188 -8.74 8.70 -2.81
CA ILE A 188 -8.87 8.48 -1.36
C ILE A 188 -9.10 9.81 -0.63
N TRP A 189 -8.31 10.84 -0.94
CA TRP A 189 -8.46 12.16 -0.33
C TRP A 189 -9.85 12.75 -0.60
N ARG A 190 -10.28 12.74 -1.87
CA ARG A 190 -11.60 13.20 -2.32
C ARG A 190 -12.72 12.48 -1.58
N SER A 191 -12.63 11.15 -1.43
CA SER A 191 -13.64 10.37 -0.71
C SER A 191 -13.79 10.85 0.75
N GLY A 192 -12.68 11.25 1.39
CA GLY A 192 -12.72 11.88 2.71
C GLY A 192 -13.43 13.24 2.71
N VAL A 193 -13.17 14.07 1.69
CA VAL A 193 -13.87 15.36 1.54
C VAL A 193 -15.37 15.17 1.31
N GLU A 194 -15.77 14.23 0.44
CA GLU A 194 -17.17 13.90 0.18
C GLU A 194 -17.92 13.49 1.46
N LEU A 195 -17.25 12.74 2.34
CA LEU A 195 -17.81 12.39 3.64
C LEU A 195 -18.05 13.63 4.52
N ALA A 196 -17.08 14.55 4.57
CA ALA A 196 -17.22 15.81 5.31
C ALA A 196 -18.30 16.74 4.70
N LEU A 197 -18.48 16.73 3.38
CA LEU A 197 -19.53 17.49 2.69
C LEU A 197 -20.94 16.97 3.03
N LYS A 198 -21.08 15.66 3.25
CA LYS A 198 -22.36 15.03 3.60
C LYS A 198 -22.74 15.18 5.07
N ASP A 199 -21.81 15.57 5.94
CA ASP A 199 -22.06 15.71 7.37
C ASP A 199 -22.70 17.08 7.69
N PRO A 200 -23.99 17.13 8.09
CA PRO A 200 -24.70 18.38 8.35
C PRO A 200 -24.18 19.13 9.59
N SER A 201 -23.35 18.50 10.44
CA SER A 201 -22.78 19.14 11.63
C SER A 201 -21.61 20.08 11.32
N ILE A 202 -21.07 20.04 10.09
CA ILE A 202 -19.94 20.85 9.65
C ILE A 202 -20.44 22.02 8.80
N SER A 203 -20.07 23.24 9.17
CA SER A 203 -20.36 24.42 8.36
C SER A 203 -19.52 24.47 7.08
N ASP A 204 -19.98 25.18 6.05
CA ASP A 204 -19.23 25.36 4.80
C ASP A 204 -17.87 26.01 5.02
N LEU A 205 -17.77 26.97 5.94
CA LEU A 205 -16.48 27.58 6.31
C LEU A 205 -15.52 26.55 6.92
N GLN A 206 -16.00 25.65 7.77
CA GLN A 206 -15.20 24.57 8.33
C GLN A 206 -14.78 23.57 7.25
N ARG A 207 -15.67 23.22 6.31
CA ARG A 207 -15.35 22.36 5.15
C ARG A 207 -14.29 22.99 4.25
N THR A 208 -14.41 24.28 3.94
CA THR A 208 -13.42 25.01 3.14
C THR A 208 -12.05 25.04 3.83
N ARG A 209 -12.00 25.30 5.14
CA ARG A 209 -10.76 25.21 5.92
C ARG A 209 -10.18 23.81 5.93
N LEU A 210 -11.01 22.79 6.15
CA LEU A 210 -10.63 21.38 6.12
C LEU A 210 -9.96 20.99 4.81
N ILE A 211 -10.59 21.37 3.68
CA ILE A 211 -10.05 21.15 2.34
C ILE A 211 -8.69 21.83 2.25
N ARG A 212 -8.61 23.14 2.50
CA ARG A 212 -7.38 23.92 2.33
C ARG A 212 -6.22 23.43 3.21
N ASP A 213 -6.50 23.10 4.47
CA ASP A 213 -5.49 22.69 5.46
C ASP A 213 -4.95 21.27 5.19
N SER A 214 -5.68 20.46 4.42
CA SER A 214 -5.26 19.13 3.98
C SER A 214 -4.44 19.13 2.68
N LEU A 215 -4.36 20.27 1.98
CA LEU A 215 -3.64 20.38 0.71
C LEU A 215 -2.19 20.82 0.92
N LEU A 216 -1.27 20.17 0.21
CA LEU A 216 0.14 20.54 0.13
C LEU A 216 0.49 21.01 -1.29
N PRO A 217 1.60 21.75 -1.49
CA PRO A 217 2.05 22.08 -2.85
C PRO A 217 2.42 20.81 -3.64
N PRO A 218 2.06 20.69 -4.94
CA PRO A 218 1.44 21.72 -5.80
C PRO A 218 -0.08 21.89 -5.66
N ALA A 219 -0.83 20.93 -5.08
CA ALA A 219 -2.29 20.99 -5.05
C ALA A 219 -2.87 22.25 -4.39
N CYS A 220 -2.32 22.72 -3.26
CA CYS A 220 -2.81 23.94 -2.62
C CYS A 220 -2.67 25.19 -3.52
N ASN A 221 -1.70 25.20 -4.45
CA ASN A 221 -1.51 26.32 -5.38
C ASN A 221 -2.64 26.42 -6.42
N MET A 222 -3.40 25.35 -6.64
CA MET A 222 -4.51 25.34 -7.58
C MET A 222 -5.69 26.16 -7.09
N VAL A 223 -5.88 26.19 -5.78
CA VAL A 223 -7.03 26.82 -5.12
C VAL A 223 -6.65 28.08 -4.33
N LYS A 224 -5.35 28.44 -4.28
CA LYS A 224 -4.85 29.59 -3.50
C LYS A 224 -5.49 30.94 -3.84
N HIS A 225 -6.10 31.06 -5.03
CA HIS A 225 -6.74 32.28 -5.49
C HIS A 225 -8.21 32.39 -5.02
N LEU A 226 -8.77 31.31 -4.49
CA LEU A 226 -10.13 31.26 -3.95
C LEU A 226 -10.16 31.82 -2.51
N SER A 227 -11.24 32.50 -2.16
CA SER A 227 -11.45 33.03 -0.80
C SER A 227 -12.00 31.95 0.13
N LEU A 228 -11.88 32.14 1.45
CA LEU A 228 -12.47 31.23 2.44
C LEU A 228 -14.01 31.21 2.41
N ASP A 229 -14.63 32.29 1.90
CA ASP A 229 -16.08 32.40 1.72
C ASP A 229 -16.57 31.72 0.43
N THR A 230 -15.65 31.25 -0.41
CA THR A 230 -15.99 30.48 -1.60
C THR A 230 -16.56 29.12 -1.19
N PRO A 231 -17.69 28.67 -1.77
CA PRO A 231 -18.28 27.38 -1.44
C PRO A 231 -17.31 26.20 -1.64
N PRO A 232 -17.32 25.19 -0.76
CA PRO A 232 -16.45 24.00 -0.87
C PRO A 232 -16.51 23.29 -2.23
N GLU A 233 -17.65 23.33 -2.90
CA GLU A 233 -17.89 22.71 -4.21
C GLU A 233 -17.02 23.33 -5.30
N VAL A 234 -16.72 24.63 -5.21
CA VAL A 234 -15.87 25.33 -6.18
C VAL A 234 -14.41 24.89 -6.03
N TYR A 235 -13.94 24.71 -4.78
CA TYR A 235 -12.63 24.12 -4.51
C TYR A 235 -12.53 22.71 -5.12
N MET A 236 -13.54 21.87 -4.88
CA MET A 236 -13.58 20.51 -5.39
C MET A 236 -13.60 20.46 -6.91
N LYS A 237 -14.38 21.32 -7.57
CA LYS A 237 -14.41 21.41 -9.04
C LYS A 237 -13.04 21.74 -9.63
N GLN A 238 -12.31 22.67 -9.01
CA GLN A 238 -10.97 23.05 -9.47
C GLN A 238 -9.97 21.90 -9.30
N LEU A 239 -10.02 21.21 -8.15
CA LEU A 239 -9.14 20.07 -7.88
C LEU A 239 -9.49 18.86 -8.76
N ASP A 240 -10.77 18.64 -9.05
CA ASP A 240 -11.23 17.60 -9.97
C ASP A 240 -10.69 17.79 -11.37
N SER A 241 -10.70 19.02 -11.85
CA SER A 241 -10.20 19.33 -13.19
C SER A 241 -8.71 19.03 -13.37
N ALA A 242 -7.95 18.96 -12.27
CA ALA A 242 -6.50 18.85 -12.32
C ALA A 242 -5.95 17.51 -11.85
N TYR A 243 -6.59 16.92 -10.84
CA TYR A 243 -6.14 15.68 -10.20
C TYR A 243 -7.16 14.54 -10.33
N GLY A 244 -8.39 14.85 -10.75
CA GLY A 244 -9.38 13.84 -11.04
C GLY A 244 -8.90 12.94 -12.18
N THR A 245 -8.93 11.63 -11.95
CA THR A 245 -8.66 10.65 -13.00
C THR A 245 -9.66 10.89 -14.14
N VAL A 246 -9.20 11.10 -15.38
CA VAL A 246 -10.07 11.39 -16.55
C VAL A 246 -10.74 10.13 -17.12
N GLN A 247 -10.74 9.01 -16.37
CA GLN A 247 -11.34 7.77 -16.85
C GLN A 247 -12.83 7.96 -17.10
N ASP A 248 -13.21 7.69 -18.35
CA ASP A 248 -14.58 7.80 -18.84
C ASP A 248 -15.43 6.69 -18.22
N GLY A 249 -16.68 7.02 -17.87
CA GLY A 249 -17.62 6.05 -17.31
C GLY A 249 -17.84 4.87 -18.25
N ASP A 250 -17.85 5.13 -19.55
CA ASP A 250 -18.02 4.10 -20.59
C ASP A 250 -16.78 3.21 -20.73
N GLU A 251 -15.57 3.77 -20.62
CA GLU A 251 -14.32 2.98 -20.61
C GLU A 251 -14.25 2.06 -19.37
N LEU A 252 -14.62 2.60 -18.21
CA LEU A 252 -14.72 1.83 -16.97
C LEU A 252 -15.78 0.73 -17.06
N TYR A 253 -16.90 1.01 -17.72
CA TYR A 253 -17.93 0.02 -17.96
C TYR A 253 -17.49 -1.06 -18.95
N ALA A 254 -16.74 -0.71 -19.99
CA ALA A 254 -16.12 -1.67 -20.90
C ALA A 254 -15.15 -2.59 -20.15
N LYS A 255 -14.31 -2.02 -19.27
CA LYS A 255 -13.42 -2.80 -18.39
C LYS A 255 -14.21 -3.75 -17.48
N PHE A 256 -15.35 -3.32 -16.95
CA PHE A 256 -16.26 -4.18 -16.19
C PHE A 256 -16.79 -5.35 -17.04
N MET A 257 -17.19 -5.10 -18.30
CA MET A 257 -17.61 -6.14 -19.23
C MET A 257 -16.51 -7.15 -19.53
N ASP A 258 -15.26 -6.69 -19.60
CA ASP A 258 -14.08 -7.53 -19.87
C ASP A 258 -13.47 -8.17 -18.61
N THR A 259 -14.08 -7.97 -17.44
CA THR A 259 -13.65 -8.59 -16.19
C THR A 259 -14.23 -10.01 -16.08
N PHE A 260 -13.39 -11.02 -16.22
CA PHE A 260 -13.72 -12.45 -16.06
C PHE A 260 -13.03 -13.04 -14.84
N GLN A 261 -13.53 -14.18 -14.34
CA GLN A 261 -12.89 -14.92 -13.25
C GLN A 261 -11.49 -15.38 -13.65
N ASP A 262 -10.50 -15.13 -12.79
CA ASP A 262 -9.12 -15.54 -13.02
C ASP A 262 -8.91 -17.03 -12.71
N SER A 263 -7.85 -17.61 -13.27
CA SER A 263 -7.52 -19.02 -13.02
C SER A 263 -7.23 -19.27 -11.54
N GLY A 264 -8.06 -20.10 -10.91
CA GLY A 264 -7.94 -20.43 -9.48
C GLY A 264 -8.56 -19.41 -8.52
N GLU A 265 -9.14 -18.33 -9.04
CA GLU A 265 -9.91 -17.37 -8.23
C GLU A 265 -11.20 -18.05 -7.74
N LYS A 266 -11.62 -17.78 -6.49
CA LYS A 266 -12.91 -18.26 -5.99
C LYS A 266 -14.05 -17.39 -6.56
N PRO A 267 -15.26 -17.94 -6.81
CA PRO A 267 -16.40 -17.15 -7.27
C PRO A 267 -16.72 -15.94 -6.39
N SER A 268 -16.56 -16.05 -5.07
CA SER A 268 -16.77 -14.92 -4.14
C SER A 268 -15.75 -13.79 -4.34
N ALA A 269 -14.48 -14.11 -4.55
CA ALA A 269 -13.43 -13.11 -4.81
C ALA A 269 -13.66 -12.41 -6.17
N TYR A 270 -14.04 -13.19 -7.19
CA TYR A 270 -14.44 -12.64 -8.48
C TYR A 270 -15.62 -11.67 -8.35
N LEU A 271 -16.67 -12.04 -7.61
CA LEU A 271 -17.83 -11.16 -7.37
C LEU A 271 -17.42 -9.84 -6.70
N GLN A 272 -16.56 -9.90 -5.67
CA GLN A 272 -16.07 -8.70 -5.00
C GLN A 272 -15.29 -7.79 -5.94
N ARG A 273 -14.37 -8.35 -6.72
CA ARG A 273 -13.60 -7.59 -7.72
C ARG A 273 -14.53 -6.95 -8.76
N LEU A 274 -15.52 -7.71 -9.22
CA LEU A 274 -16.50 -7.26 -10.19
C LEU A 274 -17.38 -6.12 -9.65
N GLN A 275 -17.79 -6.20 -8.37
CA GLN A 275 -18.52 -5.14 -7.68
C GLN A 275 -17.70 -3.85 -7.58
N VAL A 276 -16.42 -3.93 -7.22
CA VAL A 276 -15.52 -2.76 -7.12
C VAL A 276 -15.39 -2.05 -8.47
N VAL A 277 -15.18 -2.80 -9.57
CA VAL A 277 -15.06 -2.21 -10.91
C VAL A 277 -16.37 -1.57 -11.35
N LEU A 278 -17.51 -2.24 -11.11
CA LEU A 278 -18.83 -1.70 -11.46
C LEU A 278 -19.19 -0.43 -10.68
N GLN A 279 -18.92 -0.41 -9.37
CA GLN A 279 -19.16 0.78 -8.54
C GLN A 279 -18.32 1.96 -9.01
N HIS A 280 -17.09 1.71 -9.47
CA HIS A 280 -16.24 2.76 -10.03
C HIS A 280 -16.81 3.31 -11.34
N ALA A 281 -17.29 2.45 -12.25
CA ALA A 281 -17.97 2.86 -13.48
C ALA A 281 -19.26 3.64 -13.20
N ALA A 282 -20.08 3.19 -12.24
CA ALA A 282 -21.32 3.85 -11.85
C ALA A 282 -21.09 5.26 -11.29
N LYS A 283 -20.07 5.44 -10.43
CA LYS A 283 -19.67 6.76 -9.92
C LYS A 283 -19.26 7.75 -11.02
N ARG A 284 -18.83 7.25 -12.18
CA ARG A 284 -18.47 8.05 -13.35
C ARG A 284 -19.57 8.11 -14.42
N GLY A 285 -20.78 7.63 -14.11
CA GLY A 285 -21.93 7.72 -15.00
C GLY A 285 -22.00 6.63 -16.08
N GLY A 286 -21.11 5.63 -16.07
CA GLY A 286 -21.16 4.53 -17.04
C GLY A 286 -22.32 3.56 -16.82
N VAL A 287 -22.94 3.57 -15.64
CA VAL A 287 -24.11 2.75 -15.28
C VAL A 287 -25.02 3.54 -14.34
N LEU A 288 -26.34 3.44 -14.55
CA LEU A 288 -27.33 4.01 -13.64
C LEU A 288 -27.42 3.20 -12.35
N GLU A 289 -27.58 3.86 -11.19
CA GLU A 289 -27.62 3.19 -9.88
C GLU A 289 -28.68 2.07 -9.80
N LYS A 290 -29.85 2.30 -10.40
CA LYS A 290 -30.94 1.33 -10.49
C LYS A 290 -30.59 0.03 -11.23
N ASP A 291 -29.57 0.08 -12.10
CA ASP A 291 -29.18 -1.04 -12.96
C ASP A 291 -27.97 -1.81 -12.39
N ILE A 292 -27.32 -1.32 -11.32
CA ILE A 292 -26.08 -1.90 -10.77
C ILE A 292 -26.25 -3.40 -10.47
N ASP A 293 -27.25 -3.77 -9.67
CA ASP A 293 -27.47 -5.16 -9.27
C ASP A 293 -27.72 -6.07 -10.49
N ASN A 294 -28.46 -5.55 -11.49
CA ASN A 294 -28.76 -6.28 -12.71
C ASN A 294 -27.51 -6.48 -13.57
N ARG A 295 -26.69 -5.43 -13.75
CA ARG A 295 -25.43 -5.50 -14.49
C ARG A 295 -24.46 -6.46 -13.81
N LEU A 296 -24.34 -6.36 -12.48
CA LEU A 296 -23.46 -7.20 -11.68
C LEU A 296 -23.81 -8.68 -11.81
N LEU A 297 -25.09 -9.02 -11.62
CA LEU A 297 -25.58 -10.39 -11.75
C LEU A 297 -25.38 -10.95 -13.16
N ASN A 298 -25.63 -10.13 -14.18
CA ASN A 298 -25.46 -10.53 -15.58
C ASN A 298 -24.01 -10.85 -15.91
N GLN A 299 -23.08 -9.97 -15.53
CA GLN A 299 -21.66 -10.17 -15.79
C GLN A 299 -21.06 -11.28 -14.92
N PHE A 300 -21.54 -11.45 -13.68
CA PHE A 300 -21.15 -12.58 -12.84
C PHE A 300 -21.54 -13.90 -13.49
N CYS A 301 -22.77 -14.03 -13.96
CA CYS A 301 -23.23 -15.23 -14.69
C CYS A 301 -22.48 -15.47 -16.01
N ARG A 302 -21.94 -14.42 -16.64
CA ARG A 302 -21.17 -14.51 -17.90
C ARG A 302 -19.72 -14.93 -17.65
N GLY A 303 -19.09 -14.38 -16.62
CA GLY A 303 -17.65 -14.51 -16.41
C GLY A 303 -17.23 -15.47 -15.30
N CYS A 304 -18.15 -16.02 -14.51
CA CYS A 304 -17.88 -17.05 -13.52
C CYS A 304 -17.75 -18.43 -14.18
N TRP A 305 -16.74 -19.20 -13.80
CA TRP A 305 -16.46 -20.53 -14.36
C TRP A 305 -17.27 -21.65 -13.68
N ASP A 306 -17.83 -21.38 -12.49
CA ASP A 306 -18.59 -22.36 -11.72
C ASP A 306 -20.06 -22.41 -12.18
N ASN A 307 -20.29 -23.16 -13.26
CA ASN A 307 -21.64 -23.38 -13.79
C ASN A 307 -22.56 -24.13 -12.84
N ASN A 308 -22.03 -24.94 -11.92
CA ASN A 308 -22.84 -25.65 -10.94
C ASN A 308 -23.42 -24.66 -9.93
N LEU A 309 -22.57 -23.80 -9.35
CA LEU A 309 -22.98 -22.72 -8.47
C LEU A 309 -24.06 -21.82 -9.08
N ILE A 310 -23.88 -21.41 -10.35
CA ILE A 310 -24.86 -20.59 -11.07
C ILE A 310 -26.22 -21.28 -11.17
N SER A 311 -26.21 -22.61 -11.36
CA SER A 311 -27.41 -23.42 -11.55
C SER A 311 -28.12 -23.70 -10.21
N GLU A 312 -27.37 -24.12 -9.18
CA GLU A 312 -27.88 -24.37 -7.83
C GLU A 312 -28.54 -23.13 -7.22
N LEU A 313 -27.92 -21.96 -7.38
CA LEU A 313 -28.44 -20.69 -6.88
C LEU A 313 -29.49 -20.04 -7.79
N GLN A 314 -29.77 -20.66 -8.95
CA GLN A 314 -30.72 -20.21 -9.97
C GLN A 314 -30.48 -18.76 -10.44
N LEU A 315 -29.21 -18.35 -10.52
CA LEU A 315 -28.85 -16.94 -10.73
C LEU A 315 -29.37 -16.38 -12.06
N LYS A 316 -29.47 -17.23 -13.10
CA LYS A 316 -30.02 -16.83 -14.41
C LYS A 316 -31.51 -16.45 -14.34
N GLN A 317 -32.29 -17.05 -13.43
CA GLN A 317 -33.71 -16.76 -13.25
C GLN A 317 -33.92 -15.46 -12.46
N LYS A 318 -32.97 -15.12 -11.58
CA LYS A 318 -32.99 -13.90 -10.75
C LYS A 318 -32.60 -12.63 -11.52
N LYS A 319 -32.27 -12.73 -12.81
CA LYS A 319 -31.92 -11.55 -13.64
C LYS A 319 -33.03 -10.51 -13.72
N HIS A 320 -34.29 -10.91 -13.60
CA HIS A 320 -35.42 -9.98 -13.64
C HIS A 320 -35.67 -9.25 -12.31
N ASN A 321 -35.18 -9.80 -11.20
CA ASN A 321 -35.25 -9.23 -9.86
C ASN A 321 -33.99 -9.64 -9.08
N PRO A 322 -32.84 -8.99 -9.33
CA PRO A 322 -31.61 -9.35 -8.65
C PRO A 322 -31.73 -9.05 -7.15
N PRO A 323 -31.17 -9.90 -6.27
CA PRO A 323 -31.10 -9.59 -4.85
C PRO A 323 -30.24 -8.36 -4.62
N GLN A 324 -30.67 -7.48 -3.70
CA GLN A 324 -29.93 -6.28 -3.33
C GLN A 324 -28.64 -6.67 -2.61
N ILE A 325 -27.54 -6.08 -3.06
CA ILE A 325 -26.23 -6.27 -2.44
C ILE A 325 -25.99 -5.04 -1.56
N TYR A 326 -26.29 -5.18 -0.26
CA TYR A 326 -26.06 -4.16 0.76
C TYR A 326 -24.57 -4.06 1.13
#